data_AF-A0AAV2QDE0-F1
#
_entry.id   AF-A0AAV2QDE0-F1
#
_cell.length_a   1.000
_cell.length_b   1.000
_cell.length_c   1.000
_cell.angle_alpha   90.00
_cell.angle_beta   90.00
_cell.angle_gamma   90.00
#
_symmetry.space_group_name_H-M   'P 1'
#
loop_
_entity.id
_entity.type
_entity.pdbx_description
1 polymer ?
#
loop_
_entity_poly.entity_id
_entity_poly.type
_entity_poly.pdbx_seq_one_letter_code
_entity_poly.pdbx_strand_id
1 'polypeptide(L)'
;MNEEVVSFLNFLGCCQRCILVFLGVQTIEAYYDTSSIQKAITEIITTQSPKWESKVGSSVTEIAMTRCFGNTLSCKETEEVSAAVKRQKLNTCVTCLGLFQWACSKEAQNVMVDVIRTADYDCLDLSIVVTLPLSITFRVQRVWEQLLQNYPNFPSNHRIFTIDIMKELWKNITGPLVASQVGKAFHPGKQINLALEVKAHYPDDAKDCSVLFINMLWLKPN
;
A
#
# COMPACT_ATOMS: atom_id res chain seq x y z
N MET A 1 11.21 -21.33 11.97
CA MET A 1 11.56 -20.11 11.21
C MET A 1 10.34 -19.39 10.64
N ASN A 2 9.65 -19.88 9.60
CA ASN A 2 8.52 -19.12 8.99
C ASN A 2 7.37 -18.83 9.97
N GLU A 3 7.00 -19.80 10.81
CA GLU A 3 5.98 -19.62 11.85
C GLU A 3 6.37 -18.58 12.90
N GLU A 4 7.64 -18.57 13.32
CA GLU A 4 8.18 -17.60 14.26
C GLU A 4 8.20 -16.20 13.66
N VAL A 5 8.58 -16.06 12.38
CA VAL A 5 8.52 -14.80 11.63
C VAL A 5 7.08 -14.28 11.51
N VAL A 6 6.11 -15.14 11.17
CA VAL A 6 4.70 -14.77 11.12
C VAL A 6 4.22 -14.29 12.49
N SER A 7 4.55 -15.03 13.55
CA SER A 7 4.19 -14.68 14.93
C SER A 7 4.82 -13.35 15.35
N PHE A 8 6.08 -13.12 14.99
CA PHE A 8 6.79 -11.88 15.25
C PHE A 8 6.17 -10.68 14.54
N LEU A 9 5.86 -10.80 13.24
CA LEU A 9 5.23 -9.72 12.49
C LEU A 9 3.81 -9.42 13.01
N ASN A 10 3.05 -10.44 13.40
CA ASN A 10 1.77 -10.24 14.10
C ASN A 10 1.97 -9.50 15.44
N PHE A 11 2.98 -9.90 16.23
CA PHE A 11 3.30 -9.25 17.50
C PHE A 11 3.69 -7.77 17.31
N LEU A 12 4.42 -7.43 16.24
CA LEU A 12 4.71 -6.04 15.88
C LEU A 12 3.46 -5.25 15.48
N GLY A 13 2.34 -5.90 15.17
CA GLY A 13 1.09 -5.28 14.76
C GLY A 13 0.92 -5.14 13.24
N CYS A 14 1.60 -5.97 12.45
CA CYS A 14 1.38 -6.04 11.00
C CYS A 14 0.03 -6.71 10.70
N CYS A 15 -0.74 -6.16 9.75
CA CYS A 15 -1.89 -6.87 9.21
C CYS A 15 -1.46 -8.07 8.35
N GLN A 16 -2.33 -9.05 8.17
CA GLN A 16 -2.00 -10.29 7.47
C GLN A 16 -1.53 -10.08 6.02
N ARG A 17 -2.09 -9.09 5.31
CA ARG A 17 -1.61 -8.72 3.96
C ARG A 17 -0.17 -8.16 3.99
N CYS A 18 0.17 -7.33 4.98
CA CYS A 18 1.57 -6.90 5.15
C CYS A 18 2.50 -8.07 5.48
N ILE A 19 2.03 -9.04 6.26
CA ILE A 19 2.80 -10.26 6.56
C ILE A 19 3.14 -11.00 5.27
N LEU A 20 2.16 -11.21 4.38
CA LEU A 20 2.41 -11.83 3.06
C LEU A 20 3.44 -11.04 2.23
N VAL A 21 3.40 -9.71 2.27
CA VAL A 21 4.40 -8.86 1.60
C VAL A 21 5.80 -9.10 2.16
N PHE A 22 5.96 -9.11 3.50
CA PHE A 22 7.26 -9.39 4.13
C PHE A 22 7.75 -10.81 3.85
N LEU A 23 6.84 -11.78 3.75
CA LEU A 23 7.15 -13.16 3.34
C LEU A 23 7.44 -13.31 1.83
N GLY A 24 7.32 -12.24 1.05
CA GLY A 24 7.67 -12.23 -0.38
C GLY A 24 6.61 -12.84 -1.29
N VAL A 25 5.35 -12.95 -0.84
CA VAL A 25 4.25 -13.47 -1.66
C VAL A 25 3.85 -12.44 -2.71
N GLN A 26 3.97 -12.81 -3.99
CA GLN A 26 3.64 -11.92 -5.12
C GLN A 26 2.35 -12.33 -5.85
N THR A 27 1.79 -13.50 -5.54
CA THR A 27 0.52 -13.96 -6.13
C THR A 27 -0.62 -13.13 -5.59
N ILE A 28 -1.34 -12.44 -6.48
CA ILE A 28 -2.37 -11.49 -6.07
C ILE A 28 -3.58 -12.18 -5.43
N GLU A 29 -3.87 -13.39 -5.87
CA GLU A 29 -4.99 -14.20 -5.39
C GLU A 29 -4.90 -14.45 -3.89
N ALA A 30 -3.66 -14.50 -3.36
CA ALA A 30 -3.41 -14.65 -1.92
C ALA A 30 -3.92 -13.46 -1.09
N TYR A 31 -4.26 -12.32 -1.70
CA TYR A 31 -4.60 -11.08 -1.00
C TYR A 31 -6.09 -10.71 -1.03
N TYR A 32 -6.92 -11.41 -1.81
CA TYR A 32 -8.31 -11.00 -2.03
C TYR A 32 -9.16 -11.05 -0.76
N ASP A 33 -9.18 -12.19 -0.08
CA ASP A 33 -10.04 -12.42 1.07
C ASP A 33 -9.31 -13.13 2.22
N THR A 34 -9.92 -13.14 3.39
CA THR A 34 -9.32 -13.72 4.61
C THR A 34 -8.99 -15.19 4.46
N SER A 35 -9.78 -15.97 3.72
CA SER A 35 -9.52 -17.40 3.53
C SER A 35 -8.31 -17.62 2.63
N SER A 36 -8.19 -16.86 1.53
CA SER A 36 -7.01 -16.88 0.65
C SER A 36 -5.74 -16.47 1.39
N ILE A 37 -5.82 -15.44 2.24
CA ILE A 37 -4.71 -14.97 3.07
C ILE A 37 -4.29 -16.06 4.07
N GLN A 38 -5.24 -16.65 4.80
CA GLN A 38 -4.94 -17.71 5.77
C GLN A 38 -4.35 -18.95 5.11
N LYS A 39 -4.86 -19.32 3.93
CA LYS A 39 -4.32 -20.43 3.14
C LYS A 39 -2.87 -20.16 2.76
N ALA A 40 -2.56 -18.99 2.22
CA ALA A 40 -1.19 -18.63 1.84
C ALA A 40 -0.23 -18.62 3.05
N ILE A 41 -0.65 -18.06 4.18
CA ILE A 41 0.15 -18.09 5.42
C ILE A 41 0.40 -19.54 5.86
N THR A 42 -0.64 -20.38 5.87
CA THR A 42 -0.54 -21.78 6.28
C THR A 42 0.42 -22.54 5.36
N GLU A 43 0.29 -22.37 4.04
CA GLU A 43 1.17 -23.00 3.06
C GLU A 43 2.64 -22.62 3.26
N ILE A 44 2.94 -21.36 3.59
CA ILE A 44 4.30 -20.89 3.86
C ILE A 44 4.85 -21.45 5.18
N ILE A 45 4.00 -21.59 6.19
CA ILE A 45 4.39 -22.21 7.47
C ILE A 45 4.70 -23.70 7.25
N THR A 46 3.88 -24.41 6.49
CA THR A 46 4.05 -25.86 6.25
C THR A 46 5.18 -26.17 5.28
N THR A 47 5.45 -25.28 4.32
CA THR A 47 6.51 -25.48 3.31
C THR A 47 7.81 -24.86 3.81
N GLN A 48 8.76 -25.68 4.24
CA GLN A 48 10.05 -25.23 4.82
C GLN A 48 10.99 -24.47 3.86
N SER A 49 10.52 -23.98 2.69
CA SER A 49 11.33 -23.09 1.84
C SER A 49 10.48 -22.29 0.85
N PRO A 50 10.63 -20.95 0.78
CA PRO A 50 10.01 -20.18 -0.30
C PRO A 50 10.72 -20.47 -1.63
N LYS A 51 9.98 -21.04 -2.59
CA LYS A 51 10.39 -21.02 -4.00
C LYS A 51 10.26 -19.59 -4.51
N TRP A 52 11.36 -18.85 -4.55
CA TRP A 52 11.40 -17.57 -5.25
C TRP A 52 11.67 -17.83 -6.73
N GLU A 53 10.83 -17.32 -7.62
CA GLU A 53 11.10 -17.21 -9.05
C GLU A 53 11.07 -15.74 -9.42
N SER A 54 12.23 -15.17 -9.79
CA SER A 54 12.29 -13.81 -10.33
C SER A 54 11.71 -13.80 -11.74
N LYS A 55 10.50 -13.24 -11.87
CA LYS A 55 10.06 -12.62 -13.12
C LYS A 55 9.74 -11.15 -12.86
N VAL A 56 10.79 -10.37 -12.59
CA VAL A 56 10.72 -8.92 -12.82
C VAL A 56 10.87 -8.74 -14.34
N GLY A 57 9.72 -8.70 -15.02
CA GLY A 57 9.62 -8.31 -16.41
C GLY A 57 10.04 -6.84 -16.55
N SER A 58 11.01 -6.62 -17.42
CA SER A 58 11.60 -5.34 -17.80
C SER A 58 10.55 -4.30 -18.20
N SER A 59 10.52 -3.18 -17.48
CA SER A 59 10.09 -1.85 -17.96
C SER A 59 10.42 -0.80 -16.89
N VAL A 60 11.71 -0.65 -16.57
CA VAL A 60 12.20 0.56 -15.90
C VAL A 60 12.85 1.41 -16.99
N THR A 61 12.03 2.15 -17.75
CA THR A 61 12.54 3.32 -18.48
C THR A 61 12.50 4.51 -17.55
N GLU A 62 13.66 5.14 -17.43
CA GLU A 62 13.93 6.39 -16.71
C GLU A 62 12.79 7.40 -16.91
N ILE A 63 12.15 7.82 -15.81
CA ILE A 63 11.40 9.07 -15.78
C ILE A 63 12.20 10.05 -14.94
N ALA A 64 12.82 10.98 -15.66
CA ALA A 64 13.53 12.13 -15.14
C ALA A 64 12.68 12.89 -14.11
N MET A 65 13.35 13.34 -13.04
CA MET A 65 12.78 14.26 -12.06
C MET A 65 12.41 15.58 -12.73
N THR A 66 11.13 15.83 -12.94
CA THR A 66 10.62 17.17 -13.20
C THR A 66 9.94 17.69 -11.93
N ARG A 67 10.55 18.72 -11.33
CA ARG A 67 10.01 19.50 -10.20
C ARG A 67 8.75 20.24 -10.67
N CYS A 68 7.65 20.12 -9.94
CA CYS A 68 6.55 21.08 -10.01
C CYS A 68 6.30 21.66 -8.62
N PHE A 69 6.61 22.95 -8.50
CA PHE A 69 6.30 23.85 -7.39
C PHE A 69 5.00 24.60 -7.72
N GLY A 70 4.13 24.81 -6.72
CA GLY A 70 2.95 25.70 -6.76
C GLY A 70 1.65 25.01 -7.19
N ASN A 71 0.47 25.26 -6.62
CA ASN A 71 0.04 26.23 -5.62
C ASN A 71 -1.09 25.64 -4.76
N THR A 72 -1.15 26.12 -3.51
CA THR A 72 -2.15 25.87 -2.48
C THR A 72 -3.56 26.20 -2.94
N LEU A 73 -4.48 25.24 -2.82
CA LEU A 73 -5.91 25.52 -2.67
C LEU A 73 -6.38 24.93 -1.34
N SER A 74 -6.68 25.86 -0.42
CA SER A 74 -7.22 25.63 0.91
C SER A 74 -8.72 25.41 0.81
N CYS A 75 -9.21 24.20 1.12
CA CYS A 75 -10.63 23.96 1.34
C CYS A 75 -10.92 24.00 2.84
N LYS A 76 -11.78 24.93 3.23
CA LYS A 76 -12.21 25.21 4.61
C LYS A 76 -12.99 24.02 5.18
N GLU A 77 -12.75 23.78 6.47
CA GLU A 77 -13.49 22.84 7.30
C GLU A 77 -14.98 23.22 7.32
N THR A 78 -15.84 22.24 7.04
CA THR A 78 -17.27 22.32 7.39
C THR A 78 -17.63 21.03 8.12
N GLU A 79 -18.03 21.18 9.37
CA GLU A 79 -18.52 20.10 10.23
C GLU A 79 -19.87 19.60 9.71
N GLU A 80 -19.97 18.33 9.33
CA GLU A 80 -21.26 17.64 9.25
C GLU A 80 -21.20 16.27 9.92
N VAL A 81 -22.08 16.14 10.91
CA VAL A 81 -22.31 14.97 11.75
C VAL A 81 -22.97 13.88 10.91
N SER A 82 -22.26 12.78 10.62
CA SER A 82 -22.86 11.57 10.04
C SER A 82 -22.70 10.36 10.95
N ALA A 83 -23.81 9.66 11.13
CA ALA A 83 -24.01 8.59 12.09
C ALA A 83 -22.92 7.52 12.02
N ALA A 84 -22.31 7.23 13.17
CA ALA A 84 -21.25 6.26 13.31
C ALA A 84 -21.76 4.83 13.05
N VAL A 85 -21.56 4.35 11.81
CA VAL A 85 -21.53 2.93 11.50
C VAL A 85 -20.53 2.28 12.45
N LYS A 86 -20.96 1.29 13.24
CA LYS A 86 -20.10 0.58 14.20
C LYS A 86 -18.97 -0.13 13.44
N ARG A 87 -17.80 0.52 13.39
CA ARG A 87 -16.57 0.01 12.79
C ARG A 87 -16.06 -1.14 13.64
N GLN A 88 -15.75 -2.28 13.04
CA GLN A 88 -14.96 -3.31 13.69
C GLN A 88 -13.55 -2.72 13.91
N LYS A 89 -13.16 -2.43 15.17
CA LYS A 89 -11.83 -1.92 15.51
C LYS A 89 -10.78 -3.01 15.26
N LEU A 90 -10.38 -3.17 14.01
CA LEU A 90 -9.07 -3.76 13.72
C LEU A 90 -8.03 -2.73 14.16
N ASN A 91 -7.03 -3.16 14.93
CA ASN A 91 -5.88 -2.30 15.21
C ASN A 91 -5.25 -1.90 13.86
N THR A 92 -5.05 -0.60 13.65
CA THR A 92 -4.45 -0.07 12.43
C THR A 92 -3.05 -0.68 12.27
N CYS A 93 -2.78 -1.26 11.10
CA CYS A 93 -1.51 -1.89 10.80
C CYS A 93 -0.34 -0.91 11.00
N VAL A 94 0.67 -1.31 11.78
CA VAL A 94 1.84 -0.46 12.05
C VAL A 94 2.65 -0.15 10.79
N THR A 95 2.57 -1.01 9.77
CA THR A 95 3.29 -0.90 8.50
C THR A 95 2.53 -0.06 7.48
N CYS A 96 1.29 -0.42 7.18
CA CYS A 96 0.56 0.14 6.04
C CYS A 96 -0.49 1.20 6.40
N LEU A 97 -0.64 1.51 7.70
CA LEU A 97 -1.57 2.53 8.19
C LEU A 97 -3.01 2.36 7.67
N GLY A 98 -3.43 1.10 7.45
CA GLY A 98 -4.77 0.78 6.98
C GLY A 98 -4.93 0.69 5.46
N LEU A 99 -3.88 0.87 4.65
CA LEU A 99 -3.91 0.70 3.20
C LEU A 99 -4.48 -0.66 2.78
N PHE A 100 -4.04 -1.72 3.42
CA PHE A 100 -4.54 -3.09 3.18
C PHE A 100 -5.70 -3.49 4.08
N GLN A 101 -6.27 -2.56 4.85
CA GLN A 101 -7.41 -2.81 5.72
C GLN A 101 -8.61 -2.02 5.17
N TRP A 102 -8.82 -0.80 5.66
CA TRP A 102 -9.94 0.04 5.23
C TRP A 102 -9.85 0.46 3.76
N ALA A 103 -8.66 0.75 3.21
CA ALA A 103 -8.58 1.21 1.82
C ALA A 103 -8.84 0.09 0.78
N CYS A 104 -9.01 -1.16 1.21
CA CYS A 104 -9.53 -2.26 0.38
C CYS A 104 -11.01 -2.58 0.66
N SER A 105 -11.67 -1.83 1.57
CA SER A 105 -13.07 -2.06 1.96
C SER A 105 -14.06 -1.65 0.87
N LYS A 106 -15.29 -2.14 0.97
CA LYS A 106 -16.37 -1.76 0.06
C LYS A 106 -16.71 -0.27 0.21
N GLU A 107 -16.60 0.26 1.42
CA GLU A 107 -16.83 1.67 1.71
C GLU A 107 -15.83 2.56 0.97
N ALA A 108 -14.53 2.23 1.03
CA ALA A 108 -13.51 2.95 0.29
C ALA A 108 -13.73 2.84 -1.23
N GLN A 109 -14.12 1.66 -1.72
CA GLN A 109 -14.45 1.45 -3.13
C GLN A 109 -15.64 2.32 -3.57
N ASN A 110 -16.69 2.42 -2.77
CA ASN A 110 -17.85 3.25 -3.07
C ASN A 110 -17.46 4.73 -3.21
N VAL A 111 -16.59 5.25 -2.35
CA VAL A 111 -16.07 6.63 -2.47
C VAL A 111 -15.39 6.84 -3.82
N MET A 112 -14.58 5.88 -4.28
CA MET A 112 -13.93 5.97 -5.59
C MET A 112 -14.94 5.89 -6.74
N VAL A 113 -15.94 5.02 -6.63
CA VAL A 113 -17.02 4.88 -7.62
C VAL A 113 -17.83 6.18 -7.74
N ASP A 114 -18.17 6.81 -6.62
CA ASP A 114 -18.94 8.05 -6.58
C ASP A 114 -18.16 9.21 -7.21
N VAL A 115 -16.85 9.30 -6.95
CA VAL A 115 -15.96 10.28 -7.59
C VAL A 115 -15.93 10.09 -9.11
N ILE A 116 -15.77 8.86 -9.60
CA ILE A 116 -15.72 8.58 -11.04
C ILE A 116 -17.06 8.91 -11.70
N ARG A 117 -18.18 8.53 -11.09
CA ARG A 117 -19.52 8.79 -11.62
C ARG A 117 -19.86 10.28 -11.63
N THR A 118 -19.47 11.01 -10.59
CA THR A 118 -19.71 12.46 -10.51
C THR A 118 -18.92 13.23 -11.56
N ALA A 119 -17.71 12.76 -11.90
CA ALA A 119 -16.89 13.40 -12.91
C ALA A 119 -17.35 13.13 -14.35
N ASP A 120 -18.21 12.11 -14.56
CA ASP A 120 -18.90 11.79 -15.81
C ASP A 120 -17.99 11.72 -17.06
N TYR A 121 -16.82 11.08 -16.92
CA TYR A 121 -15.88 10.92 -18.03
C TYR A 121 -16.33 9.84 -19.01
N ASP A 122 -16.52 10.23 -20.28
CA ASP A 122 -16.76 9.31 -21.41
C ASP A 122 -15.48 8.60 -21.84
N CYS A 123 -15.20 7.48 -21.19
CA CYS A 123 -14.06 6.62 -21.49
C CYS A 123 -14.37 5.19 -21.06
N LEU A 124 -13.78 4.21 -21.76
CA LEU A 124 -14.02 2.80 -21.47
C LEU A 124 -12.97 2.21 -20.52
N ASP A 125 -11.83 2.87 -20.38
CA ASP A 125 -10.68 2.36 -19.64
C ASP A 125 -10.44 3.18 -18.36
N LEU A 126 -10.02 2.50 -17.29
CA LEU A 126 -9.69 3.08 -16.00
C LEU A 126 -8.30 2.61 -15.52
N SER A 127 -7.47 3.54 -15.09
CA SER A 127 -6.25 3.27 -14.33
C SER A 127 -6.33 3.97 -12.98
N ILE A 128 -5.66 3.41 -11.99
CA ILE A 128 -5.59 3.98 -10.65
C ILE A 128 -4.12 4.23 -10.32
N VAL A 129 -3.84 5.41 -9.80
CA VAL A 129 -2.53 5.81 -9.28
C VAL A 129 -2.68 6.07 -7.79
N VAL A 130 -1.76 5.56 -6.98
CA VAL A 130 -1.78 5.76 -5.53
C VAL A 130 -0.52 6.46 -5.05
N THR A 131 -0.72 7.54 -4.29
CA THR A 131 0.34 8.22 -3.54
C THR A 131 0.22 7.82 -2.07
N LEU A 132 1.33 7.39 -1.48
CA LEU A 132 1.40 6.97 -0.08
C LEU A 132 2.09 8.04 0.79
N PRO A 133 1.67 8.21 2.06
CA PRO A 133 2.40 9.00 3.05
C PRO A 133 3.86 8.52 3.18
N LEU A 134 4.80 9.46 3.39
CA LEU A 134 6.23 9.12 3.51
C LEU A 134 6.51 8.26 4.76
N SER A 135 5.71 8.42 5.82
CA SER A 135 5.73 7.61 7.04
C SER A 135 5.60 6.11 6.76
N ILE A 136 4.88 5.69 5.71
CA ILE A 136 4.78 4.27 5.33
C ILE A 136 6.15 3.72 4.95
N THR A 137 6.96 4.48 4.22
CA THR A 137 8.33 4.08 3.87
C THR A 137 9.17 3.84 5.12
N PHE A 138 9.11 4.74 6.12
CA PHE A 138 9.84 4.56 7.38
C PHE A 138 9.36 3.37 8.19
N ARG A 139 8.05 3.17 8.24
CA ARG A 139 7.45 2.05 8.97
C ARG A 139 7.83 0.71 8.34
N VAL A 140 7.83 0.62 7.01
CA VAL A 140 8.33 -0.55 6.27
C VAL A 140 9.81 -0.80 6.61
N GLN A 141 10.66 0.22 6.57
CA GLN A 141 12.08 0.06 6.89
C GLN A 141 12.31 -0.36 8.35
N ARG A 142 11.55 0.21 9.29
CA ARG A 142 11.62 -0.14 10.71
C ARG A 142 11.25 -1.60 10.96
N VAL A 143 10.16 -2.08 10.34
CA VAL A 143 9.75 -3.49 10.49
C VAL A 143 10.79 -4.42 9.86
N TRP A 144 11.33 -4.08 8.69
CA TRP A 144 12.44 -4.84 8.08
C TRP A 144 13.67 -4.91 8.98
N GLU A 145 14.05 -3.79 9.60
CA GLU A 145 15.19 -3.73 10.50
C GLU A 145 14.96 -4.64 11.72
N GLN A 146 13.80 -4.53 12.37
CA GLN A 146 13.45 -5.40 13.49
C GLN A 146 13.40 -6.87 13.09
N LEU A 147 12.89 -7.18 11.90
CA LEU A 147 12.84 -8.54 11.37
C LEU A 147 14.25 -9.12 11.18
N LEU A 148 15.16 -8.37 10.55
CA LEU A 148 16.52 -8.85 10.29
C LEU A 148 17.39 -8.88 11.56
N GLN A 149 17.13 -8.04 12.56
CA GLN A 149 17.78 -8.12 13.86
C GLN A 149 17.39 -9.38 14.63
N ASN A 150 16.12 -9.80 14.54
CA ASN A 150 15.63 -11.01 15.23
C ASN A 150 15.84 -12.29 14.42
N TYR A 151 15.89 -12.17 13.09
CA TYR A 151 16.06 -13.29 12.15
C TYR A 151 17.10 -12.94 11.07
N PRO A 152 18.42 -12.95 11.41
CA PRO A 152 19.47 -12.48 10.49
C PRO A 152 19.58 -13.26 9.17
N ASN A 153 19.14 -14.53 9.17
CA ASN A 153 19.15 -15.39 7.99
C ASN A 153 17.87 -15.26 7.15
N PHE A 154 16.95 -14.35 7.50
CA PHE A 154 15.71 -14.15 6.76
C PHE A 154 16.00 -13.49 5.39
N PRO A 155 15.43 -14.00 4.28
CA PRO A 155 15.67 -13.43 2.96
C PRO A 155 15.24 -11.95 2.86
N SER A 156 16.16 -11.08 2.43
CA SER A 156 15.92 -9.62 2.35
C SER A 156 15.91 -9.06 0.92
N ASN A 157 15.95 -9.91 -0.10
CA ASN A 157 16.13 -9.51 -1.50
C ASN A 157 15.02 -8.56 -2.01
N HIS A 158 13.80 -8.69 -1.50
CA HIS A 158 12.65 -7.86 -1.86
C HIS A 158 12.44 -6.63 -0.96
N ARG A 159 13.31 -6.38 0.02
CA ARG A 159 13.22 -5.23 0.94
C ARG A 159 13.15 -3.90 0.18
N ILE A 160 14.00 -3.75 -0.84
CA ILE A 160 14.10 -2.55 -1.67
C ILE A 160 12.77 -2.23 -2.39
N PHE A 161 12.05 -3.25 -2.84
CA PHE A 161 10.85 -3.10 -3.65
C PHE A 161 9.55 -3.14 -2.84
N THR A 162 9.64 -3.22 -1.51
CA THR A 162 8.46 -3.47 -0.65
C THR A 162 7.37 -2.41 -0.85
N ILE A 163 7.74 -1.13 -0.97
CA ILE A 163 6.76 -0.04 -1.18
C ILE A 163 6.08 -0.14 -2.54
N ASP A 164 6.82 -0.45 -3.60
CA ASP A 164 6.27 -0.57 -4.94
C ASP A 164 5.35 -1.79 -5.04
N ILE A 165 5.76 -2.92 -4.46
CA ILE A 165 4.92 -4.11 -4.31
C ILE A 165 3.62 -3.77 -3.57
N MET A 166 3.68 -2.98 -2.49
CA MET A 166 2.48 -2.59 -1.77
C MET A 166 1.51 -1.75 -2.61
N LYS A 167 2.04 -0.81 -3.40
CA LYS A 167 1.24 0.01 -4.33
C LYS A 167 0.60 -0.83 -5.43
N GLU A 168 1.37 -1.71 -6.06
CA GLU A 168 0.87 -2.60 -7.11
C GLU A 168 -0.20 -3.55 -6.59
N LEU A 169 0.04 -4.20 -5.45
CA LEU A 169 -0.94 -5.09 -4.83
C LEU A 169 -2.24 -4.36 -4.52
N TRP A 170 -2.17 -3.18 -3.90
CA TRP A 170 -3.37 -2.42 -3.57
C TRP A 170 -4.17 -2.04 -4.83
N LYS A 171 -3.49 -1.56 -5.88
CA LYS A 171 -4.11 -1.23 -7.17
C LYS A 171 -4.78 -2.44 -7.80
N ASN A 172 -4.13 -3.60 -7.77
CA ASN A 172 -4.67 -4.79 -8.42
C ASN A 172 -5.78 -5.47 -7.60
N ILE A 173 -5.81 -5.30 -6.28
CA ILE A 173 -6.93 -5.74 -5.43
C ILE A 173 -8.15 -4.83 -5.67
N THR A 174 -7.93 -3.52 -5.71
CA THR A 174 -9.02 -2.53 -5.65
C THR A 174 -9.51 -2.10 -7.03
N GLY A 175 -8.60 -1.97 -7.99
CA GLY A 175 -8.85 -1.46 -9.33
C GLY A 175 -9.90 -2.24 -10.12
N PRO A 176 -9.80 -3.57 -10.24
CA PRO A 176 -10.81 -4.37 -10.93
C PRO A 176 -12.21 -4.24 -10.29
N LEU A 177 -12.27 -4.13 -8.96
CA LEU A 177 -13.53 -3.99 -8.22
C LEU A 177 -14.19 -2.63 -8.45
N VAL A 178 -13.40 -1.56 -8.50
CA VAL A 178 -13.91 -0.21 -8.83
C VAL A 178 -14.32 -0.14 -10.30
N ALA A 179 -13.48 -0.60 -11.22
CA ALA A 179 -13.71 -0.54 -12.66
C ALA A 179 -14.99 -1.28 -13.08
N SER A 180 -15.21 -2.47 -12.53
CA SER A 180 -16.44 -3.26 -12.79
C SER A 180 -17.72 -2.54 -12.34
N GLN A 181 -17.68 -1.79 -11.24
CA GLN A 181 -18.84 -1.05 -10.73
C GLN A 181 -19.19 0.21 -11.55
N VAL A 182 -18.23 0.74 -12.30
CA VAL A 182 -18.43 1.89 -13.21
C VAL A 182 -18.52 1.48 -14.68
N GLY A 183 -18.53 0.17 -14.98
CA GLY A 183 -18.62 -0.34 -16.35
C GLY A 183 -17.39 -0.03 -17.21
N LYS A 184 -16.20 0.06 -16.61
CA LYS A 184 -14.92 0.34 -17.30
C LYS A 184 -13.97 -0.85 -17.21
N ALA A 185 -13.04 -0.96 -18.15
CA ALA A 185 -11.96 -1.94 -18.13
C ALA A 185 -10.76 -1.42 -17.31
N PHE A 186 -10.22 -2.23 -16.40
CA PHE A 186 -9.07 -1.85 -15.60
C PHE A 186 -7.75 -2.21 -16.30
N HIS A 187 -6.86 -1.22 -16.45
CA HIS A 187 -5.53 -1.42 -17.00
C HIS A 187 -4.45 -0.96 -16.00
N PRO A 188 -3.83 -1.88 -15.25
CA PRO A 188 -2.80 -1.51 -14.29
C PRO A 188 -1.54 -0.98 -14.99
N GLY A 189 -0.99 0.12 -14.46
CA GLY A 189 0.32 0.65 -14.89
C GLY A 189 0.36 1.28 -16.29
N LYS A 190 -0.78 1.41 -16.99
CA LYS A 190 -0.85 2.07 -18.29
C LYS A 190 -1.32 3.51 -18.14
N GLN A 191 -0.68 4.42 -18.88
CA GLN A 191 -1.26 5.73 -19.14
C GLN A 191 -2.42 5.55 -20.11
N ILE A 192 -3.60 5.95 -19.66
CA ILE A 192 -4.85 5.87 -20.41
C ILE A 192 -5.63 7.16 -20.17
N ASN A 193 -6.73 7.34 -20.90
CA ASN A 193 -7.48 8.59 -20.91
C ASN A 193 -8.08 8.98 -19.54
N LEU A 194 -8.34 8.00 -18.65
CA LEU A 194 -8.81 8.26 -17.29
C LEU A 194 -7.91 7.59 -16.24
N ALA A 195 -7.19 8.43 -15.50
CA ALA A 195 -6.41 8.02 -14.34
C ALA A 195 -7.05 8.57 -13.06
N LEU A 196 -7.49 7.69 -12.17
CA LEU A 196 -7.95 8.04 -10.82
C LEU A 196 -6.73 8.19 -9.89
N GLU A 197 -6.45 9.41 -9.46
CA GLU A 197 -5.42 9.68 -8.45
C GLU A 197 -5.96 9.51 -7.03
N VAL A 198 -5.45 8.54 -6.29
CA VAL A 198 -5.78 8.30 -4.88
C VAL A 198 -4.60 8.72 -4.01
N LYS A 199 -4.81 9.79 -3.22
CA LYS A 199 -3.81 10.32 -2.30
C LYS A 199 -4.14 9.85 -0.89
N ALA A 200 -3.38 8.89 -0.38
CA ALA A 200 -3.51 8.46 1.01
C ALA A 200 -2.93 9.54 1.92
N HIS A 201 -3.71 9.97 2.92
CA HIS A 201 -3.32 10.98 3.88
C HIS A 201 -3.20 10.37 5.28
N TYR A 202 -2.12 10.71 5.98
CA TYR A 202 -1.91 10.37 7.38
C TYR A 202 -1.62 11.66 8.15
N PRO A 203 -2.43 12.03 9.16
CA PRO A 203 -2.30 13.33 9.83
C PRO A 203 -0.91 13.57 10.46
N ASP A 204 -0.31 12.52 11.02
CA ASP A 204 1.00 12.60 11.67
C ASP A 204 2.18 12.34 10.69
N ASP A 205 1.97 12.35 9.38
CA ASP A 205 3.02 12.04 8.39
C ASP A 205 4.23 12.98 8.53
N ALA A 206 3.98 14.29 8.64
CA ALA A 206 5.03 15.28 8.82
C ALA A 206 5.79 15.10 10.15
N LYS A 207 5.08 14.69 11.21
CA LYS A 207 5.66 14.44 12.52
C LYS A 207 6.55 13.19 12.51
N ASP A 208 6.09 12.10 11.90
CA ASP A 208 6.87 10.88 11.74
C ASP A 208 8.12 11.13 10.87
N CYS A 209 8.01 12.00 9.86
CA CYS A 209 9.11 12.34 8.96
C CYS A 209 10.04 13.45 9.46
N SER A 210 9.69 14.16 10.54
CA SER A 210 10.48 15.30 11.03
C SER A 210 11.92 14.92 11.37
N VAL A 211 12.13 13.67 11.81
CA VAL A 211 13.45 13.10 12.16
C VAL A 211 14.43 13.14 10.97
N LEU A 212 13.94 13.06 9.73
CA LEU A 212 14.79 13.19 8.55
C LEU A 212 15.29 14.62 8.35
N PHE A 213 14.41 15.59 8.61
CA PHE A 213 14.69 17.00 8.36
C PHE A 213 15.57 17.60 9.45
N ILE A 214 15.53 17.05 10.67
CA ILE A 214 16.43 17.45 11.76
C ILE A 214 17.90 17.12 11.41
N ASN A 215 18.15 16.00 10.73
CA ASN A 215 19.51 15.60 10.33
C ASN A 215 20.02 16.26 9.03
N MET A 216 19.14 16.86 8.22
CA MET A 216 19.53 17.57 7.00
C MET A 216 20.04 19.01 7.25
N LEU A 217 19.85 19.57 8.44
CA LEU A 217 20.42 20.87 8.82
C LEU A 217 21.96 20.89 8.88
N TRP A 218 22.60 19.71 8.91
CA TRP A 218 24.06 19.56 8.85
C TRP A 218 24.63 19.63 7.42
N LEU A 219 23.80 19.54 6.38
CA LEU A 219 24.20 19.62 4.98
C LEU A 219 24.06 21.03 4.42
N LYS A 220 24.48 22.06 5.18
CA LYS A 220 24.73 23.36 4.56
C LYS A 220 25.99 23.23 3.69
N PRO A 221 25.92 23.57 2.39
CA PRO A 221 27.14 23.69 1.59
C PRO A 221 27.98 24.82 2.18
N ASN A 222 29.24 24.52 2.49
CA ASN A 222 30.27 25.54 2.70
C ASN A 222 30.53 26.31 1.40
#